data_AF-A0A060CLF7-F1
#
_entry.id   AF-A0A060CLF7-F1
#
_cell.length_a   1.000
_cell.length_b   1.000
_cell.length_c   1.000
_cell.angle_alpha   90.00
_cell.angle_beta   90.00
_cell.angle_gamma   90.00
#
_symmetry.space_group_name_H-M   'P 1'
#
loop_
_entity.id
_entity.type
_entity.pdbx_description
1 polymer ?
#
loop_
_entity_poly.entity_id
_entity_poly.type
_entity_poly.pdbx_seq_one_letter_code
_entity_poly.pdbx_strand_id
1 'polypeptide(L)'
;EKVPYLQQLGVTAVELLPVFAFDVQDCPPGKVNYWGYAPVLFFAPHPSYSSRQDSLGPVDEFRDMVKALHRAGIEVILDAFSITLLRRLHGAHARLPRH
;
A
#
# COMPACT_ATOMS: atom_id res chain seq x y z
N GLU A 1 -12.16 -15.93 -4.74
CA GLU A 1 -12.21 -16.33 -6.17
C GLU A 1 -10.88 -16.27 -6.93
N LYS A 2 -9.93 -15.37 -6.62
CA LYS A 2 -8.66 -15.27 -7.39
C LYS A 2 -7.56 -16.25 -6.98
N VAL A 3 -7.65 -16.86 -5.79
CA VAL A 3 -6.64 -17.80 -5.27
C VAL A 3 -6.44 -19.03 -6.18
N PRO A 4 -7.50 -19.72 -6.69
CA PRO A 4 -7.31 -20.85 -7.61
C PRO A 4 -6.64 -20.45 -8.94
N TYR A 5 -6.87 -19.22 -9.41
CA TYR A 5 -6.22 -18.71 -10.63
C TYR A 5 -4.71 -18.53 -10.43
N LEU A 6 -4.30 -17.95 -9.29
CA LEU A 6 -2.89 -17.80 -8.96
C LEU A 6 -2.18 -19.15 -8.78
N GLN A 7 -2.86 -20.13 -8.20
CA GLN A 7 -2.34 -21.50 -8.11
C GLN A 7 -2.18 -22.15 -9.49
N GLN A 8 -3.14 -21.96 -10.40
CA GLN A 8 -3.03 -22.45 -11.78
C GLN A 8 -1.90 -21.75 -12.56
N LEU A 9 -1.64 -20.48 -12.28
CA LEU A 9 -0.54 -19.73 -12.86
C LEU A 9 0.84 -20.22 -12.35
N GLY A 10 0.87 -20.93 -11.21
CA GLY A 10 2.09 -21.48 -10.62
C GLY A 10 2.96 -20.46 -9.90
N VAL A 11 2.39 -19.30 -9.52
CA VAL A 11 3.14 -18.26 -8.78
C VAL A 11 3.35 -18.68 -7.33
N THR A 12 4.54 -18.42 -6.80
CA THR A 12 4.92 -18.71 -5.40
C THR A 12 4.71 -17.51 -4.48
N ALA A 13 4.76 -16.29 -5.03
CA ALA A 13 4.59 -15.05 -4.28
C ALA A 13 3.81 -14.01 -5.10
N VAL A 14 3.08 -13.15 -4.41
CA VAL A 14 2.39 -11.98 -4.97
C VAL A 14 2.99 -10.73 -4.36
N GLU A 15 3.44 -9.81 -5.21
CA GLU A 15 3.87 -8.47 -4.82
C GLU A 15 2.70 -7.50 -4.97
N LEU A 16 2.25 -6.92 -3.86
CA LEU A 16 1.21 -5.91 -3.85
C LEU A 16 1.85 -4.52 -3.94
N LEU A 17 1.31 -3.71 -4.83
CA LEU A 17 1.54 -2.25 -4.88
C LEU A 17 1.13 -1.59 -3.56
N PRO A 18 1.51 -0.32 -3.31
CA PRO A 18 1.30 0.35 -2.03
C PRO A 18 -0.15 0.27 -1.54
N VAL A 19 -0.37 -0.53 -0.50
CA VAL A 19 -1.69 -0.70 0.15
C VAL A 19 -1.93 0.29 1.28
N PHE A 20 -0.91 1.07 1.66
CA PHE A 20 -0.96 2.05 2.73
C PHE A 20 -1.92 3.19 2.41
N ALA A 21 -2.56 3.78 3.42
CA ALA A 21 -3.49 4.87 3.21
C ALA A 21 -2.78 6.08 2.58
N PHE A 22 -3.25 6.48 1.39
CA PHE A 22 -2.75 7.59 0.60
C PHE A 22 -3.88 8.58 0.28
N ASP A 23 -3.53 9.78 -0.16
CA ASP A 23 -4.49 10.75 -0.66
C ASP A 23 -4.65 10.61 -2.19
N VAL A 24 -5.86 10.26 -2.64
CA VAL A 24 -6.20 10.11 -4.06
C VAL A 24 -6.08 11.43 -4.84
N GLN A 25 -6.13 12.57 -4.15
CA GLN A 25 -6.02 13.91 -4.73
C GLN A 25 -4.58 14.43 -4.76
N ASP A 26 -3.59 13.67 -4.25
CA ASP A 26 -2.17 14.05 -4.31
C ASP A 26 -1.59 13.86 -5.72
N CYS A 27 -2.12 14.62 -6.67
CA CYS A 27 -1.73 14.63 -8.07
C CYS A 27 -2.17 15.96 -8.73
N PRO A 28 -1.64 16.29 -9.93
CA PRO A 28 -2.05 17.49 -10.65
C PRO A 28 -3.57 17.57 -10.90
N PRO A 29 -4.14 18.80 -10.99
CA PRO A 29 -5.57 18.99 -11.20
C PRO A 29 -6.14 18.17 -12.36
N GLY A 30 -7.26 17.48 -12.13
CA GLY A 30 -7.92 16.64 -13.13
C GLY A 30 -7.37 15.21 -13.25
N LYS A 31 -6.44 14.81 -12.38
CA LYS A 31 -5.96 13.42 -12.26
C LYS A 31 -6.38 12.82 -10.92
N VAL A 32 -6.19 11.50 -10.79
CA VAL A 32 -6.30 10.78 -9.52
C VAL A 32 -5.05 9.94 -9.32
N ASN A 33 -4.55 9.89 -8.09
CA ASN A 33 -3.47 8.99 -7.74
C ASN A 33 -4.04 7.57 -7.64
N TYR A 34 -3.85 6.76 -8.69
CA TYR A 34 -4.30 5.38 -8.71
C TYR A 34 -3.29 4.40 -8.10
N TRP A 35 -2.00 4.75 -8.15
CA TRP A 35 -0.92 3.84 -7.75
C TRP A 35 -0.59 3.88 -6.26
N GLY A 36 -0.95 4.95 -5.54
CA GLY A 36 -0.82 4.99 -4.08
C GLY A 36 0.58 5.28 -3.54
N TYR A 37 1.55 5.68 -4.39
CA TYR A 37 2.93 6.04 -3.99
C TYR A 37 3.06 7.38 -3.23
N ALA A 38 1.99 7.81 -2.55
CA ALA A 38 1.94 8.98 -1.67
C ALA A 38 1.26 8.63 -0.33
N PRO A 39 1.80 7.68 0.45
CA PRO A 39 1.19 7.26 1.70
C PRO A 39 1.18 8.40 2.72
N VAL A 40 0.01 8.64 3.30
CA VAL A 40 -0.24 9.54 4.43
C VAL A 40 -0.02 8.80 5.75
N LEU A 41 -0.37 7.50 5.80
CA LEU A 41 -0.18 6.64 6.98
C LEU A 41 0.40 5.27 6.58
N PHE A 42 1.54 4.91 7.16
CA PHE A 42 2.25 3.65 6.87
C PHE A 42 1.72 2.43 7.63
N PHE A 43 0.83 2.62 8.61
CA PHE A 43 0.33 1.52 9.46
C PHE A 43 -1.16 1.25 9.27
N ALA A 44 -1.80 1.97 8.35
CA ALA A 44 -3.21 1.79 8.03
C ALA A 44 -3.34 1.46 6.55
N PRO A 45 -4.04 0.38 6.17
CA PRO A 45 -4.39 0.12 4.78
C PRO A 45 -5.40 1.18 4.28
N HIS A 46 -5.38 1.45 2.98
CA HIS A 46 -6.25 2.46 2.38
C HIS A 46 -7.74 2.04 2.48
N PRO A 47 -8.62 2.88 3.06
CA PRO A 47 -10.02 2.51 3.28
C PRO A 47 -10.77 2.12 2.01
N SER A 48 -10.46 2.71 0.85
CA SER A 48 -11.15 2.39 -0.40
C SER A 48 -10.81 1.00 -0.96
N TYR A 49 -9.81 0.31 -0.42
CA TYR A 49 -9.54 -1.09 -0.75
C TYR A 49 -10.32 -2.07 0.13
N SER A 50 -11.01 -1.58 1.17
CA SER A 50 -11.90 -2.40 1.97
C SER A 50 -13.29 -2.45 1.35
N SER A 51 -13.90 -3.64 1.36
CA SER A 51 -15.30 -3.81 0.98
C SER A 51 -16.25 -3.44 2.13
N ARG A 52 -15.73 -3.35 3.36
CA ARG A 52 -16.48 -2.97 4.54
C ARG A 52 -16.28 -1.48 4.88
N GLN A 53 -17.31 -0.89 5.47
CA GLN A 53 -17.33 0.54 5.84
C GLN A 53 -16.97 0.78 7.32
N ASP A 54 -16.61 -0.27 8.07
CA ASP A 54 -16.21 -0.15 9.46
C ASP A 54 -14.74 0.27 9.61
N SER A 55 -14.43 0.97 10.70
CA SER A 55 -13.09 1.52 10.96
C SER A 55 -11.98 0.47 11.03
N LEU A 56 -12.32 -0.79 11.33
CA LEU A 56 -11.40 -1.93 11.40
C LEU A 56 -11.46 -2.82 10.16
N GLY A 57 -12.46 -2.64 9.30
CA GLY A 57 -12.69 -3.43 8.08
C GLY A 57 -11.46 -3.53 7.18
N PRO A 58 -10.77 -2.41 6.87
CA PRO A 58 -9.57 -2.44 6.04
C PRO A 58 -8.45 -3.32 6.60
N VAL A 59 -8.29 -3.37 7.93
CA VAL A 59 -7.23 -4.14 8.59
C VAL A 59 -7.59 -5.63 8.64
N ASP A 60 -8.84 -5.94 9.01
CA ASP A 60 -9.31 -7.31 9.13
C ASP A 60 -9.41 -8.00 7.77
N GLU A 61 -9.91 -7.31 6.74
CA GLU A 61 -9.97 -7.86 5.38
C GLU A 61 -8.58 -8.08 4.78
N PHE A 62 -7.66 -7.15 4.99
CA PHE A 62 -6.29 -7.31 4.54
C PHE A 62 -5.64 -8.54 5.22
N ARG A 63 -5.85 -8.69 6.54
CA ARG A 63 -5.39 -9.87 7.28
C ARG A 63 -5.99 -11.16 6.74
N ASP A 64 -7.29 -11.18 6.44
CA ASP A 64 -7.97 -12.37 5.95
C ASP A 64 -7.56 -12.73 4.52
N MET A 65 -7.29 -11.72 3.67
CA MET A 65 -6.69 -11.90 2.35
C MET A 65 -5.30 -12.57 2.46
N VAL A 66 -4.42 -12.05 3.31
CA VAL A 66 -3.08 -12.62 3.52
C VAL A 66 -3.18 -14.06 4.04
N LYS A 67 -4.07 -14.34 5.00
CA LYS A 67 -4.32 -15.71 5.49
C LYS A 67 -4.84 -16.63 4.39
N ALA A 68 -5.69 -16.15 3.49
CA ALA A 68 -6.18 -16.95 2.37
C ALA A 68 -5.06 -17.30 1.38
N LEU A 69 -4.17 -16.36 1.09
CA LEU A 69 -3.00 -16.57 0.23
C LEU A 69 -1.98 -17.52 0.87
N HIS A 70 -1.65 -17.34 2.15
CA HIS A 70 -0.75 -18.25 2.87
C HIS A 70 -1.30 -19.68 2.96
N ARG A 71 -2.62 -19.86 3.17
CA ARG A 71 -3.25 -21.21 3.13
C ARG A 71 -3.13 -21.88 1.76
N ALA A 72 -3.00 -21.10 0.70
CA ALA A 72 -2.79 -21.58 -0.66
C ALA A 72 -1.31 -21.80 -1.01
N GLY A 73 -0.39 -21.54 -0.06
CA GLY A 73 1.06 -21.65 -0.26
C GLY A 73 1.68 -20.48 -1.02
N ILE A 74 1.00 -19.32 -1.07
CA ILE A 74 1.43 -18.14 -1.81
C ILE A 74 1.92 -17.09 -0.82
N GLU A 75 3.18 -16.67 -0.94
CA GLU A 75 3.77 -15.60 -0.15
C GLU A 75 3.24 -14.23 -0.57
N VAL A 76 3.21 -13.27 0.37
CA VAL A 76 2.77 -11.90 0.10
C VAL A 76 3.90 -10.93 0.39
N ILE A 77 4.33 -10.19 -0.64
CA ILE A 77 5.33 -9.13 -0.56
C ILE A 77 4.62 -7.79 -0.69
N LEU A 78 4.99 -6.81 0.14
CA LEU A 78 4.41 -5.47 0.13
C LEU A 78 5.42 -4.46 -0.40
N ASP A 79 5.05 -3.74 -1.47
CA ASP A 79 5.79 -2.59 -1.95
C ASP A 79 5.56 -1.41 -0.99
N ALA A 80 6.63 -1.05 -0.27
CA ALA A 80 6.67 0.08 0.63
C ALA A 80 7.63 1.16 0.11
N PHE A 81 7.27 1.78 -1.02
CA PHE A 81 8.01 2.91 -1.56
C PHE A 81 7.31 4.25 -1.28
N SER A 82 8.02 5.21 -0.67
CA SER A 82 7.52 6.57 -0.43
C SER A 82 8.54 7.62 -0.86
N ILE A 83 8.24 8.32 -1.95
CA ILE A 83 9.06 9.45 -2.44
C ILE A 83 9.03 10.64 -1.45
N THR A 84 7.98 10.75 -0.63
CA THR A 84 7.84 11.77 0.41
C THR A 84 8.89 11.60 1.52
N LEU A 85 9.23 10.36 1.87
CA LEU A 85 10.32 10.08 2.82
C LEU A 85 11.66 10.59 2.25
N LEU A 86 11.91 10.36 0.95
CA LEU A 86 13.12 10.83 0.26
C LEU A 86 13.20 12.36 0.22
N ARG A 87 12.10 13.06 -0.06
CA ARG A 87 12.06 14.53 -0.06
C ARG A 87 12.22 15.13 1.34
N ARG A 88 11.68 14.50 2.39
CA ARG A 88 11.88 14.95 3.77
C ARG A 88 13.33 14.80 4.23
N LEU A 89 14.00 13.70 3.86
CA LEU A 89 15.42 13.49 4.19
C LEU A 89 16.34 14.48 3.45
N HIS A 90 16.09 14.76 2.17
CA HIS A 90 16.88 15.76 1.43
C HIS A 90 16.54 17.21 1.81
N GLY A 91 15.30 17.50 2.19
CA GLY A 91 14.88 18.82 2.66
C GLY A 91 15.35 19.16 4.09
N ALA A 92 15.66 18.16 4.91
CA ALA A 92 16.18 18.35 6.28
C ALA A 92 17.66 18.78 6.30
N HIS A 93 18.45 18.43 5.28
CA HIS A 93 19.85 18.86 5.16
C HIS A 93 20.04 20.31 4.69
N ALA A 94 18.99 20.98 4.20
CA ALA A 94 19.07 22.33 3.63
C ALA A 94 18.83 23.47 4.65
N ARG A 95 18.69 23.18 5.95
CA ARG A 95 18.39 24.17 7.00
C ARG A 95 19.31 24.06 8.22
N LEU A 96 20.63 24.03 8.00
CA LEU A 96 21.58 24.44 9.02
C LEU A 96 21.94 25.92 8.76
N PRO A 97 21.61 26.85 9.66
CA PRO A 97 22.05 28.23 9.53
C PRO A 97 23.59 28.24 9.65
N ARG A 98 24.26 28.71 8.60
CA ARG A 98 25.69 29.03 8.69
C ARG A 98 25.82 30.26 9.60
N HIS A 99 26.48 30.09 10.74
CA HIS A 99 27.05 31.17 11.52
C HIS A 99 28.20 31.83 10.75
#